data_AF-A0AAU4TYC6-F1
#
_entry.id   AF-A0AAU4TYC6-F1
#
_cell.length_a   1.000
_cell.length_b   1.000
_cell.length_c   1.000
_cell.angle_alpha   90.00
_cell.angle_beta   90.00
_cell.angle_gamma   90.00
#
_symmetry.space_group_name_H-M   'P 1'
#
loop_
_entity.id
_entity.type
_entity.pdbx_description
1 polymer ?
#
loop_
_entity_poly.entity_id
_entity_poly.type
_entity_poly.pdbx_seq_one_letter_code
_entity_poly.pdbx_strand_id
1 'polypeptide(L)'
;MADLVQNPRPVLGDVAGAFRIALRRLYRTRNIVLHGGAPQGVALEASLRTAAPLVGAGLDRIVHAAYAEDLDPLDLAARAEVALKLVNGETGLSVVDLLEPA
;
A
#
# COMPACT_ATOMS: atom_id res chain seq x y z
N MET A 1 -17.48 4.82 3.25
CA MET A 1 -17.17 5.80 2.19
C MET A 1 -17.47 7.22 2.61
N ALA A 2 -18.63 7.51 3.22
CA ALA A 2 -18.90 8.84 3.79
C ALA A 2 -17.77 9.33 4.72
N ASP A 3 -17.28 8.46 5.61
CA ASP A 3 -16.20 8.78 6.55
C ASP A 3 -14.88 9.16 5.86
N LEU A 4 -14.57 8.53 4.72
CA LEU A 4 -13.36 8.85 3.95
C LEU A 4 -13.43 10.27 3.37
N VAL A 5 -14.61 10.73 2.97
CA VAL A 5 -14.80 12.08 2.41
C VAL A 5 -14.85 13.12 3.52
N GLN A 6 -15.53 12.83 4.62
CA GLN A 6 -15.72 13.77 5.73
C GLN A 6 -14.49 13.91 6.63
N ASN A 7 -13.76 12.81 6.84
CA ASN A 7 -12.58 12.77 7.69
C ASN A 7 -11.53 11.81 7.09
N PRO A 8 -10.87 12.20 5.99
CA PRO A 8 -9.99 11.29 5.26
C PRO A 8 -8.76 10.83 6.04
N ARG A 9 -8.18 11.69 6.88
CA ARG A 9 -6.88 11.42 7.49
C ARG A 9 -6.88 10.17 8.39
N PRO A 10 -7.82 10.00 9.34
CA PRO A 10 -7.89 8.78 10.13
C PRO A 10 -8.12 7.54 9.27
N VAL A 11 -9.07 7.61 8.32
CA VAL A 11 -9.42 6.46 7.47
C VAL A 11 -8.25 6.03 6.60
N LEU A 12 -7.56 6.97 5.94
CA LEU A 12 -6.36 6.71 5.16
C LEU A 12 -5.21 6.18 6.03
N GLY A 13 -5.09 6.69 7.26
CA GLY A 13 -4.14 6.20 8.26
C GLY A 13 -4.39 4.74 8.63
N ASP A 14 -5.64 4.36 8.86
CA ASP A 14 -6.05 2.98 9.17
C ASP A 14 -5.79 2.05 8.00
N VAL A 15 -6.11 2.48 6.77
CA VAL A 15 -5.81 1.72 5.54
C VAL A 15 -4.30 1.50 5.41
N ALA A 16 -3.48 2.55 5.56
CA ALA A 16 -2.03 2.42 5.53
C ALA A 16 -1.51 1.51 6.65
N GLY A 17 -2.15 1.53 7.83
CA GLY A 17 -1.89 0.61 8.92
C GLY A 17 -2.16 -0.85 8.55
N ALA A 18 -3.32 -1.14 7.96
CA ALA A 18 -3.71 -2.47 7.50
C ALA A 18 -2.75 -3.02 6.45
N PHE A 19 -2.34 -2.20 5.47
CA PHE A 19 -1.33 -2.57 4.47
C PHE A 19 0.00 -2.97 5.12
N ARG A 20 0.52 -2.16 6.05
CA ARG A 20 1.77 -2.47 6.76
C ARG A 20 1.65 -3.78 7.55
N ILE A 21 0.52 -4.04 8.19
CA ILE A 21 0.30 -5.28 8.95
C ILE A 21 0.31 -6.49 8.00
N ALA A 22 -0.40 -6.42 6.88
CA ALA A 22 -0.45 -7.51 5.89
C ALA A 22 0.94 -7.82 5.32
N LEU A 23 1.70 -6.79 4.90
CA LEU A 23 3.04 -6.96 4.35
C LEU A 23 4.05 -7.49 5.38
N ARG A 24 4.01 -6.98 6.63
CA ARG A 24 4.85 -7.53 7.71
C ARG A 24 4.52 -8.98 8.01
N ARG A 25 3.23 -9.36 7.98
CA ARG A 25 2.81 -10.75 8.19
C ARG A 25 3.36 -11.64 7.07
N LEU A 26 3.24 -11.22 5.81
CA LEU A 26 3.84 -11.93 4.68
C LEU A 26 5.36 -12.10 4.85
N TYR A 27 6.07 -11.02 5.18
CA TYR A 27 7.52 -11.05 5.40
C TYR A 27 7.93 -12.04 6.51
N ARG A 28 7.23 -12.01 7.64
CA ARG A 28 7.47 -12.95 8.76
C ARG A 28 7.19 -14.39 8.34
N THR A 29 6.07 -14.64 7.65
CA THR A 29 5.75 -16.00 7.19
C THR A 29 6.78 -16.51 6.18
N ARG A 30 7.23 -15.65 5.24
CA ARG A 30 8.34 -15.98 4.33
C ARG A 30 9.59 -16.39 5.09
N ASN A 31 9.99 -15.62 6.09
CA ASN A 31 11.19 -15.93 6.87
C ASN A 31 11.05 -17.24 7.66
N ILE A 32 9.87 -17.53 8.22
CA ILE A 32 9.63 -18.81 8.91
C ILE A 32 9.73 -20.00 7.95
N VAL A 33 9.14 -19.90 6.75
CA VAL A 33 9.23 -20.94 5.72
C VAL A 33 10.70 -21.15 5.30
N LEU A 34 11.42 -20.07 5.03
CA LEU A 34 12.83 -20.12 4.61
C LEU A 34 13.75 -20.68 5.70
N HIS A 35 13.60 -20.25 6.95
CA HIS A 35 14.46 -20.70 8.06
C HIS A 35 14.07 -22.07 8.61
N GLY A 36 12.80 -22.45 8.49
CA GLY A 36 12.30 -23.75 8.97
C GLY A 36 12.60 -24.92 8.04
N GLY A 37 13.12 -24.67 6.82
CA GLY A 37 13.35 -25.72 5.81
C GLY A 37 12.08 -26.46 5.39
N ALA A 38 10.90 -25.93 5.75
CA ALA A 38 9.62 -26.56 5.51
C ALA A 38 9.06 -26.05 4.17
N PRO A 39 8.59 -26.93 3.27
CA PRO A 39 8.09 -26.52 1.96
C PRO A 39 6.80 -25.69 2.04
N GLN A 40 6.08 -25.72 3.18
CA GLN A 40 4.83 -25.00 3.40
C GLN A 40 4.74 -24.51 4.85
N GLY A 41 4.43 -23.23 5.04
CA GLY A 41 4.14 -22.66 6.36
C GLY A 41 2.65 -22.65 6.63
N VAL A 42 2.21 -23.11 7.80
CA VAL A 42 0.79 -23.14 8.22
C VAL A 42 0.07 -21.79 8.03
N ALA A 43 0.81 -20.68 8.15
CA ALA A 43 0.28 -19.33 7.97
C ALA A 43 0.41 -18.77 6.54
N LEU A 44 1.07 -19.47 5.60
CA LEU A 44 1.42 -18.93 4.28
C LEU A 44 0.19 -18.61 3.45
N GLU A 45 -0.74 -19.56 3.34
CA GLU A 45 -1.96 -19.38 2.56
C GLU A 45 -2.80 -18.20 3.10
N ALA A 46 -2.96 -18.12 4.43
CA ALA A 46 -3.68 -17.03 5.08
C ALA A 46 -3.01 -15.66 4.85
N SER A 47 -1.68 -15.60 4.94
CA SER A 47 -0.91 -14.38 4.66
C SER A 47 -1.03 -13.97 3.18
N LEU A 48 -0.97 -14.91 2.24
CA LEU A 48 -1.09 -14.65 0.81
C LEU A 48 -2.49 -14.16 0.44
N ARG A 49 -3.55 -14.72 1.03
CA ARG A 49 -4.94 -14.29 0.77
C ARG A 49 -5.17 -12.80 0.97
N THR A 50 -4.45 -12.18 1.92
CA THR A 50 -4.52 -10.74 2.17
C THR A 50 -3.43 -9.98 1.42
N ALA A 51 -2.17 -10.44 1.46
CA ALA A 51 -1.05 -9.66 0.94
C ALA A 51 -0.90 -9.73 -0.58
N ALA A 52 -1.22 -10.86 -1.22
CA ALA A 52 -1.07 -11.04 -2.67
C ALA A 52 -1.85 -10.01 -3.50
N PRO A 53 -3.15 -9.74 -3.27
CA PRO A 53 -3.86 -8.72 -4.03
C PRO A 53 -3.30 -7.31 -3.80
N LEU A 54 -2.83 -7.00 -2.58
CA LEU A 54 -2.22 -5.70 -2.27
C LEU A 54 -0.88 -5.51 -3.00
N VAL A 55 -0.05 -6.56 -3.05
CA VAL A 55 1.20 -6.56 -3.80
C VAL A 55 0.92 -6.43 -5.30
N GLY A 56 -0.07 -7.16 -5.82
CA GLY A 56 -0.48 -7.04 -7.22
C GLY A 56 -0.90 -5.62 -7.59
N ALA A 57 -1.77 -5.00 -6.78
CA ALA A 57 -2.20 -3.61 -6.99
C ALA A 57 -1.03 -2.60 -6.88
N GLY A 58 -0.09 -2.82 -5.95
CA GLY A 58 1.10 -1.98 -5.83
C GLY A 58 2.03 -2.09 -7.04
N LEU A 59 2.25 -3.32 -7.55
CA LEU A 59 3.05 -3.55 -8.75
C LEU A 59 2.40 -2.94 -9.99
N ASP A 60 1.08 -3.11 -10.15
CA ASP A 60 0.32 -2.47 -11.22
C ASP A 60 0.49 -0.95 -11.19
N ARG A 61 0.42 -0.33 -10.02
CA ARG A 61 0.61 1.11 -9.87
C ARG A 61 2.03 1.57 -10.20
N ILE A 62 3.05 0.80 -9.80
CA ILE A 62 4.46 1.09 -10.13
C ILE A 62 4.67 1.03 -11.65
N VAL A 63 4.18 -0.04 -12.29
CA VAL A 63 4.32 -0.22 -13.75
C VAL A 63 3.56 0.87 -14.50
N HIS A 64 2.36 1.22 -14.05
CA HIS A 64 1.57 2.28 -14.64
C HIS A 64 2.29 3.64 -14.56
N ALA A 65 2.83 4.02 -13.40
CA ALA A 65 3.54 5.29 -13.25
C ALA A 65 4.83 5.34 -14.10
N ALA A 66 5.57 4.23 -14.17
CA ALA A 66 6.75 4.14 -15.04
C ALA A 66 6.37 4.30 -16.53
N TYR A 67 5.24 3.75 -16.95
CA TYR A 67 4.81 3.81 -18.36
C TYR A 67 4.12 5.12 -18.74
N ALA A 68 3.27 5.65 -17.87
CA ALA A 68 2.43 6.82 -18.16
C ALA A 68 3.14 8.15 -17.89
N GLU A 69 4.02 8.19 -16.89
CA GLU A 69 4.61 9.42 -16.34
C GLU A 69 6.14 9.41 -16.26
N ASP A 70 6.79 8.32 -16.70
CA ASP A 70 8.24 8.13 -16.61
C ASP A 70 8.77 8.29 -15.17
N LEU A 71 7.97 7.83 -14.18
CA LEU A 71 8.30 7.95 -12.76
C LEU A 71 9.01 6.71 -12.23
N ASP A 72 10.14 6.95 -11.55
CA ASP A 72 10.83 5.93 -10.80
C ASP A 72 10.01 5.44 -9.60
N PRO A 73 10.10 4.14 -9.22
CA PRO A 73 9.30 3.59 -8.12
C PRO A 73 9.51 4.30 -6.78
N LEU A 74 10.72 4.80 -6.52
CA LEU A 74 11.03 5.52 -5.28
C LEU A 74 10.38 6.91 -5.25
N ASP A 75 10.37 7.60 -6.39
CA ASP A 75 9.74 8.91 -6.52
C ASP A 75 8.22 8.79 -6.37
N LEU A 76 7.61 7.77 -6.98
CA LEU A 76 6.20 7.45 -6.78
C LEU A 76 5.87 7.23 -5.29
N ALA A 77 6.72 6.48 -4.57
CA ALA A 77 6.51 6.24 -3.14
C ALA A 77 6.63 7.53 -2.31
N ALA A 78 7.62 8.38 -2.62
CA ALA A 78 7.80 9.67 -1.95
C ALA A 78 6.62 10.61 -2.20
N ARG A 79 6.13 10.69 -3.44
CA ARG A 79 4.93 11.47 -3.81
C ARG A 79 3.70 10.97 -3.07
N ALA A 80 3.46 9.67 -3.03
CA ALA A 80 2.35 9.09 -2.30
C ALA A 80 2.42 9.40 -0.79
N GLU A 81 3.60 9.36 -0.18
CA GLU A 81 3.78 9.74 1.22
C GLU A 81 3.45 11.22 1.48
N VAL A 82 3.91 12.12 0.60
CA VAL A 82 3.62 13.56 0.68
C VAL A 82 2.12 13.81 0.47
N ALA A 83 1.51 13.20 -0.55
CA ALA A 83 0.10 13.34 -0.85
C ALA A 83 -0.78 12.93 0.34
N LEU A 84 -0.50 11.78 0.98
CA LEU A 84 -1.22 11.34 2.18
C LEU A 84 -1.11 12.31 3.36
N LYS A 85 0.01 13.05 3.50
CA LYS A 85 0.19 14.07 4.54
C LYS A 85 -0.55 15.37 4.21
N LEU A 86 -0.66 15.70 2.92
CA LEU A 86 -1.27 16.95 2.45
C LEU A 86 -2.79 16.89 2.32
N VAL A 87 -3.37 15.70 2.20
CA VAL A 87 -4.83 15.52 2.10
C VAL A 87 -5.55 16.23 3.24
N ASN A 88 -6.55 17.04 2.87
CA ASN A 88 -7.37 17.82 3.80
C ASN A 88 -6.55 18.76 4.71
N GLY A 89 -5.39 19.26 4.23
CA GLY A 89 -4.59 20.32 4.84
C GLY A 89 -4.94 21.73 4.33
N GLU A 90 -4.28 22.77 4.85
CA GLU A 90 -4.59 24.19 4.54
C GLU A 90 -4.42 24.58 3.07
N THR A 91 -3.48 23.96 2.35
CA THR A 91 -3.27 24.08 0.90
C THR A 91 -3.81 22.86 0.13
N GLY A 92 -4.61 22.02 0.80
CA GLY A 92 -4.56 20.56 0.67
C GLY A 92 -5.18 19.93 -0.57
N LEU A 93 -4.57 18.82 -0.98
CA LEU A 93 -5.11 17.88 -1.96
C LEU A 93 -6.46 17.33 -1.50
N SER A 94 -7.36 17.18 -2.46
CA SER A 94 -8.60 16.41 -2.31
C SER A 94 -8.28 14.91 -2.22
N VAL A 95 -9.19 14.15 -1.63
CA VAL A 95 -9.11 12.67 -1.64
C VAL A 95 -9.18 12.13 -3.07
N VAL A 96 -9.85 12.84 -3.97
CA VAL A 96 -9.95 12.46 -5.39
C VAL A 96 -8.61 12.58 -6.11
N ASP A 97 -7.77 13.52 -5.69
CA ASP A 97 -6.44 13.74 -6.28
C ASP A 97 -5.47 12.57 -5.97
N LEU A 98 -5.86 11.63 -5.09
CA LEU A 98 -5.10 10.42 -4.81
C LEU A 98 -5.36 9.28 -5.82
N LEU A 99 -6.34 9.43 -6.71
CA LEU A 99 -6.73 8.37 -7.64
C LEU A 99 -5.80 8.30 -8.87
N GLU A 100 -5.20 9.42 -9.24
CA GLU A 100 -4.21 9.49 -10.32
C GLU A 100 -2.80 9.54 -9.73
N PRO A 101 -1.77 9.02 -10.44
CA PRO A 101 -0.41 9.29 -10.04
C PRO A 101 -0.21 10.79 -10.29
N ALA A 102 0.25 11.50 -9.26
CA ALA A 102 0.50 12.93 -9.32
C ALA A 102 1.92 13.18 -9.81
#